data_AF-A0A957HTM2-F1
#
_entry.id   AF-A0A957HTM2-F1
#
_cell.length_a   1.000
_cell.length_b   1.000
_cell.length_c   1.000
_cell.angle_alpha   90.00
_cell.angle_beta   90.00
_cell.angle_gamma   90.00
#
_symmetry.space_group_name_H-M   'P 1'
#
loop_
_entity.id
_entity.type
_entity.pdbx_description
1 polymer ?
#
loop_
_entity_poly.entity_id
_entity_poly.type
_entity_poly.pdbx_seq_one_letter_code
_entity_poly.pdbx_strand_id
1 'polypeptide(L)'
;LVLCRRFIEKWNGHPLIQPAVAPHAWYTSMPELDRACADLARAYDVPVHTHVSETALEANNCRETHHMPVVSWIQQHGLLETKLLAAHCVHLDEGEMFALKKAGAGVAHCPTSNLKLASGIANVERMLALDINIGVGTDGPASNNDLDMFEETRLAALLAKTYSNDPTVLPAQQALEMATVRGARAVHMGETIGSLEPGKQADLAVVDMDGVHNQPHFNNNPEHVYSRLIYAAKSGDVAHVMCNGRWLMRERQLLTIDEKAALAEAAKVAAEIDSFVTKRESSPYNKLVLLAGVQRQESFEIQVKVPVVDDSQIQNVLNSDQIEIVKYQFYKQYDHYFAFDDVDPDAARLRYREDEYVNDKGEVFQSRTRLTLIGEEERQAFPNAVMLSRSRFLAQADRSLRFYREYFAPATEVQVQKDRKRWRIIYKETDFAINLDTLTKPMAGGHYLEIKSRTWSRTDAERKANLIGELLALFGVDIATAEPKEYAEIVLQQA
;
A
#
# COMPACT_ATOMS: atom_id res chain seq x y z
N LEU A 1 -16.73 14.30 -16.58
CA LEU A 1 -17.09 14.44 -18.02
C LEU A 1 -17.09 15.87 -18.56
N VAL A 2 -17.75 16.86 -17.93
CA VAL A 2 -17.80 18.26 -18.47
C VAL A 2 -16.41 18.86 -18.70
N LEU A 3 -15.49 18.71 -17.75
CA LEU A 3 -14.11 19.20 -17.91
C LEU A 3 -13.36 18.49 -19.04
N CYS A 4 -13.56 17.18 -19.19
CA CYS A 4 -12.99 16.39 -20.28
C CYS A 4 -13.51 16.87 -21.65
N ARG A 5 -14.82 17.10 -21.79
CA ARG A 5 -15.40 17.67 -23.01
C ARG A 5 -14.77 19.02 -23.35
N ARG A 6 -14.66 19.94 -22.39
CA ARG A 6 -14.04 21.26 -22.60
C ARG A 6 -12.59 21.16 -23.03
N PHE A 7 -11.84 20.20 -22.46
CA PHE A 7 -10.46 19.94 -22.88
C PHE A 7 -10.39 19.44 -24.32
N ILE A 8 -11.26 18.49 -24.70
CA ILE A 8 -11.35 17.99 -26.08
C ILE A 8 -11.71 19.12 -27.03
N GLU A 9 -12.75 19.90 -26.76
CA GLU A 9 -13.19 21.02 -27.61
C GLU A 9 -12.10 22.07 -27.83
N LYS A 10 -11.23 22.27 -26.83
CA LYS A 10 -10.12 23.21 -26.92
C LYS A 10 -8.96 22.69 -27.80
N TRP A 11 -8.67 21.39 -27.73
CA TRP A 11 -7.43 20.83 -28.26
C TRP A 11 -7.62 19.88 -29.45
N ASN A 12 -8.83 19.42 -29.74
CA ASN A 12 -9.05 18.52 -30.88
C ASN A 12 -8.69 19.23 -32.20
N GLY A 13 -7.84 18.59 -33.01
CA GLY A 13 -7.26 19.19 -34.21
C GLY A 13 -6.05 20.10 -33.99
N HIS A 14 -5.55 20.23 -32.76
CA HIS A 14 -4.32 20.98 -32.49
C HIS A 14 -3.10 20.25 -33.07
N PRO A 15 -2.13 20.95 -33.71
CA PRO A 15 -1.02 20.31 -34.43
C PRO A 15 -0.05 19.50 -33.55
N LEU A 16 -0.06 19.72 -32.22
CA LEU A 16 0.85 19.07 -31.26
C LEU A 16 0.13 18.35 -30.11
N ILE A 17 -1.20 18.47 -30.00
CA ILE A 17 -1.94 17.97 -28.84
C ILE A 17 -3.11 17.14 -29.33
N GLN A 18 -3.08 15.85 -29.02
CA GLN A 18 -4.21 14.96 -29.20
C GLN A 18 -4.89 14.74 -27.83
N PRO A 19 -6.09 15.30 -27.59
CA PRO A 19 -6.80 15.02 -26.36
C PRO A 19 -7.29 13.56 -26.34
N ALA A 20 -7.34 12.96 -25.15
CA ALA A 20 -7.88 11.61 -24.95
C ALA A 20 -8.82 11.60 -23.73
N VAL A 21 -9.76 10.66 -23.72
CA VAL A 21 -10.62 10.37 -22.56
C VAL A 21 -9.93 9.31 -21.71
N ALA A 22 -9.76 9.55 -20.40
CA ALA A 22 -9.00 8.65 -19.55
C ALA A 22 -9.78 8.22 -18.28
N PRO A 23 -10.75 7.28 -18.38
CA PRO A 23 -11.20 6.57 -17.18
C PRO A 23 -9.99 5.82 -16.58
N HIS A 24 -9.89 5.79 -15.25
CA HIS A 24 -8.67 5.28 -14.60
C HIS A 24 -8.49 3.77 -14.81
N ALA A 25 -9.42 2.97 -14.29
CA ALA A 25 -9.45 1.51 -14.38
C ALA A 25 -10.87 1.00 -14.06
N TRP A 26 -11.19 -0.24 -14.44
CA TRP A 26 -12.53 -0.80 -14.24
C TRP A 26 -13.00 -0.78 -12.77
N TYR A 27 -12.09 -0.97 -11.81
CA TYR A 27 -12.42 -1.01 -10.38
C TYR A 27 -12.61 0.38 -9.74
N THR A 28 -12.37 1.45 -10.49
CA THR A 28 -12.60 2.85 -10.07
C THR A 28 -13.64 3.57 -10.92
N SER A 29 -14.10 2.94 -12.00
CA SER A 29 -15.06 3.50 -12.94
C SER A 29 -16.34 2.68 -12.89
N MET A 30 -17.46 3.33 -12.58
CA MET A 30 -18.77 2.67 -12.70
C MET A 30 -19.10 2.41 -14.18
N PRO A 31 -19.89 1.37 -14.50
CA PRO A 31 -20.28 1.06 -15.88
C PRO A 31 -20.87 2.25 -16.66
N GLU A 32 -21.61 3.12 -15.98
CA GLU A 32 -22.20 4.33 -16.57
C GLU A 32 -21.12 5.35 -16.96
N LEU A 33 -20.04 5.44 -16.18
CA LEU A 33 -18.92 6.32 -16.48
C LEU A 33 -18.14 5.80 -17.69
N ASP A 34 -17.85 4.50 -17.75
CA ASP A 34 -17.15 3.88 -18.88
C ASP A 34 -17.93 4.07 -20.19
N ARG A 35 -19.23 3.78 -20.19
CA ARG A 35 -20.10 4.01 -21.36
C ARG A 35 -20.11 5.47 -21.79
N ALA A 36 -20.24 6.40 -20.85
CA ALA A 36 -20.25 7.82 -21.15
C ALA A 36 -18.88 8.34 -21.63
N CYS A 37 -17.77 7.76 -21.15
CA CYS A 37 -16.42 8.02 -21.65
C CYS A 37 -16.27 7.51 -23.10
N ALA A 38 -16.72 6.28 -23.39
CA ALA A 38 -16.72 5.71 -24.73
C ALA A 38 -17.56 6.53 -25.71
N ASP A 39 -18.77 6.93 -25.32
CA ASP A 39 -19.65 7.77 -26.13
C ASP A 39 -19.02 9.12 -26.43
N LEU A 40 -18.40 9.75 -25.43
CA LEU A 40 -17.70 11.02 -25.62
C LEU A 40 -16.50 10.86 -26.57
N ALA A 41 -15.69 9.82 -26.39
CA ALA A 41 -14.53 9.56 -27.23
C ALA A 41 -14.93 9.36 -28.70
N ARG A 42 -15.96 8.54 -28.95
CA ARG A 42 -16.49 8.31 -30.30
C ARG A 42 -17.10 9.56 -30.92
N ALA A 43 -17.81 10.38 -30.13
CA ALA A 43 -18.44 11.61 -30.63
C ALA A 43 -17.42 12.65 -31.15
N TYR A 44 -16.20 12.67 -30.59
CA TYR A 44 -15.14 13.60 -31.01
C TYR A 44 -14.00 12.91 -31.79
N ASP A 45 -14.09 11.59 -32.04
CA ASP A 45 -13.07 10.76 -32.68
C ASP A 45 -11.68 10.80 -32.00
N VAL A 46 -11.68 10.84 -30.67
CA VAL A 46 -10.46 10.91 -29.84
C VAL A 46 -10.11 9.58 -29.18
N PRO A 47 -8.83 9.33 -28.81
CA PRO A 47 -8.44 8.12 -28.09
C PRO A 47 -9.05 7.98 -26.70
N VAL A 48 -9.05 6.74 -26.22
CA VAL A 48 -9.30 6.39 -24.82
C VAL A 48 -8.02 5.78 -24.22
N HIS A 49 -7.67 6.16 -23.00
CA HIS A 49 -6.53 5.60 -22.28
C HIS A 49 -6.96 5.12 -20.88
N THR A 50 -6.73 3.85 -20.56
CA THR A 50 -7.10 3.28 -19.25
C THR A 50 -6.11 2.19 -18.83
N HIS A 51 -5.97 1.97 -17.52
CA HIS A 51 -5.22 0.85 -16.96
C HIS A 51 -6.04 -0.43 -17.17
N VAL A 52 -5.39 -1.51 -17.61
CA VAL A 52 -6.06 -2.78 -17.94
C VAL A 52 -5.24 -3.95 -17.42
N SER A 53 -5.79 -4.69 -16.46
CA SER A 53 -5.23 -5.94 -15.95
C SER A 53 -3.77 -5.80 -15.51
N GLU A 54 -3.51 -4.78 -14.70
CA GLU A 54 -2.18 -4.46 -14.19
C GLU A 54 -1.74 -5.47 -13.14
N THR A 55 -2.63 -5.85 -12.20
CA THR A 55 -2.30 -6.75 -11.09
C THR A 55 -3.12 -8.04 -11.12
N ALA A 56 -2.57 -9.12 -10.55
CA ALA A 56 -3.31 -10.38 -10.43
C ALA A 56 -4.57 -10.22 -9.57
N LEU A 57 -4.48 -9.37 -8.52
CA LEU A 57 -5.62 -9.05 -7.66
C LEU A 57 -6.73 -8.38 -8.45
N GLU A 58 -6.41 -7.38 -9.27
CA GLU A 58 -7.37 -6.74 -10.18
C GLU A 58 -8.03 -7.77 -11.10
N ALA A 59 -7.24 -8.59 -11.80
CA ALA A 59 -7.74 -9.56 -12.76
C ALA A 59 -8.67 -10.61 -12.13
N ASN A 60 -8.34 -11.07 -10.91
CA ASN A 60 -9.15 -12.01 -10.14
C ASN A 60 -10.43 -11.36 -9.60
N ASN A 61 -10.34 -10.15 -9.05
CA ASN A 61 -11.52 -9.42 -8.55
C ASN A 61 -12.57 -9.22 -9.64
N CYS A 62 -12.16 -8.93 -10.88
CA CYS A 62 -13.08 -8.82 -12.02
C CYS A 62 -13.78 -10.15 -12.31
N ARG A 63 -13.02 -11.25 -12.32
CA ARG A 63 -13.55 -12.61 -12.56
C ARG A 63 -14.49 -13.06 -11.44
N GLU A 64 -14.19 -12.74 -10.19
CA GLU A 64 -15.02 -13.11 -9.05
C GLU A 64 -16.30 -12.27 -8.97
N THR A 65 -16.21 -10.95 -9.22
CA THR A 65 -17.33 -10.01 -9.05
C THR A 65 -18.23 -9.95 -10.27
N HIS A 66 -17.66 -10.05 -11.47
CA HIS A 66 -18.36 -9.83 -12.73
C HIS A 66 -18.38 -11.05 -13.64
N HIS A 67 -17.77 -12.16 -13.21
CA HIS A 67 -17.74 -13.42 -13.96
C HIS A 67 -17.14 -13.29 -15.36
N MET A 68 -16.23 -12.33 -15.55
CA MET A 68 -15.55 -12.11 -16.81
C MET A 68 -14.16 -11.50 -16.64
N PRO A 69 -13.29 -11.66 -17.66
CA PRO A 69 -12.01 -10.95 -17.73
C PRO A 69 -12.14 -9.43 -17.85
N VAL A 70 -11.05 -8.71 -17.59
CA VAL A 70 -11.01 -7.23 -17.59
C VAL A 70 -11.24 -6.69 -19.00
N VAL A 71 -10.61 -7.30 -20.02
CA VAL A 71 -10.82 -6.85 -21.41
C VAL A 71 -12.27 -7.07 -21.85
N SER A 72 -12.92 -8.16 -21.40
CA SER A 72 -14.34 -8.41 -21.67
C SER A 72 -15.24 -7.38 -20.98
N TRP A 73 -14.90 -6.94 -19.76
CA TRP A 73 -15.62 -5.88 -19.05
C TRP A 73 -15.58 -4.55 -19.82
N ILE A 74 -14.39 -4.09 -20.19
CA ILE A 74 -14.26 -2.81 -20.91
C ILE A 74 -14.89 -2.88 -22.31
N GLN A 75 -14.93 -4.08 -22.93
CA GLN A 75 -15.67 -4.33 -24.16
C GLN A 75 -17.18 -4.20 -23.94
N GLN A 76 -17.73 -4.85 -22.91
CA GLN A 76 -19.16 -4.76 -22.59
C GLN A 76 -19.61 -3.30 -22.34
N HIS A 77 -18.69 -2.41 -21.98
CA HIS A 77 -18.97 -1.00 -21.70
C HIS A 77 -18.48 -0.04 -22.78
N GLY A 78 -18.14 -0.54 -23.96
CA GLY A 78 -17.95 0.29 -25.16
C GLY A 78 -16.53 0.86 -25.33
N LEU A 79 -15.63 0.64 -24.37
CA LEU A 79 -14.28 1.20 -24.42
C LEU A 79 -13.40 0.48 -25.45
N LEU A 80 -13.61 -0.82 -25.65
CA LEU A 80 -12.84 -1.58 -26.64
C LEU A 80 -13.18 -1.18 -28.08
N GLU A 81 -14.37 -0.64 -28.33
CA GLU A 81 -14.83 -0.12 -29.62
C GLU A 81 -14.37 1.33 -29.89
N THR A 82 -13.40 1.84 -29.12
CA THR A 82 -12.79 3.16 -29.31
C THR A 82 -11.35 3.03 -29.79
N LYS A 83 -10.67 4.15 -30.07
CA LYS A 83 -9.22 4.20 -30.26
C LYS A 83 -8.51 3.99 -28.91
N LEU A 84 -8.55 2.76 -28.42
CA LEU A 84 -8.10 2.38 -27.08
C LEU A 84 -6.57 2.26 -27.01
N LEU A 85 -5.99 2.81 -25.94
CA LEU A 85 -4.67 2.51 -25.41
C LEU A 85 -4.85 1.84 -24.03
N ALA A 86 -4.48 0.57 -23.92
CA ALA A 86 -4.55 -0.21 -22.70
C ALA A 86 -3.18 -0.20 -22.00
N ALA A 87 -3.09 0.40 -20.82
CA ALA A 87 -1.84 0.44 -20.06
C ALA A 87 -1.63 -0.85 -19.25
N HIS A 88 -0.36 -1.21 -19.08
CA HIS A 88 0.16 -2.36 -18.33
C HIS A 88 -0.04 -3.71 -19.00
N CYS A 89 -1.29 -4.19 -19.10
CA CYS A 89 -1.64 -5.46 -19.74
C CYS A 89 -0.82 -6.66 -19.24
N VAL A 90 -0.60 -6.75 -17.92
CA VAL A 90 0.27 -7.76 -17.31
C VAL A 90 -0.43 -9.11 -17.22
N HIS A 91 -1.67 -9.13 -16.73
CA HIS A 91 -2.44 -10.35 -16.45
C HIS A 91 -3.54 -10.55 -17.49
N LEU A 92 -3.14 -10.71 -18.75
CA LEU A 92 -4.07 -11.03 -19.82
C LEU A 92 -4.05 -12.53 -20.12
N ASP A 93 -5.23 -13.12 -20.31
CA ASP A 93 -5.33 -14.41 -20.98
C ASP A 93 -5.28 -14.26 -22.52
N GLU A 94 -5.12 -15.38 -23.21
CA GLU A 94 -5.00 -15.39 -24.67
C GLU A 94 -6.26 -14.82 -25.36
N GLY A 95 -7.45 -15.08 -24.81
CA GLY A 95 -8.71 -14.55 -25.33
C GLY A 95 -8.77 -13.02 -25.25
N GLU A 96 -8.32 -12.46 -24.12
CA GLU A 96 -8.19 -11.01 -23.93
C GLU A 96 -7.21 -10.39 -24.95
N MET A 97 -6.05 -11.01 -25.17
CA MET A 97 -5.09 -10.53 -26.17
C MET A 97 -5.67 -10.55 -27.60
N PHE A 98 -6.40 -11.61 -27.97
CA PHE A 98 -7.10 -11.66 -29.26
C PHE A 98 -8.17 -10.58 -29.39
N ALA A 99 -8.91 -10.29 -28.31
CA ALA A 99 -9.92 -9.23 -28.30
C ALA A 99 -9.28 -7.85 -28.54
N LEU A 100 -8.15 -7.55 -27.87
CA LEU A 100 -7.38 -6.32 -28.10
C LEU A 100 -6.90 -6.20 -29.55
N LYS A 101 -6.31 -7.28 -30.11
CA LYS A 101 -5.88 -7.30 -31.52
C LYS A 101 -7.05 -7.05 -32.47
N LYS A 102 -8.17 -7.75 -32.28
CA LYS A 102 -9.36 -7.63 -33.14
C LYS A 102 -9.93 -6.22 -33.13
N ALA A 103 -9.89 -5.55 -31.99
CA ALA A 103 -10.36 -4.18 -31.83
C ALA A 103 -9.39 -3.13 -32.39
N GLY A 104 -8.13 -3.51 -32.68
CA GLY A 104 -7.09 -2.56 -33.04
C GLY A 104 -6.60 -1.72 -31.87
N ALA A 105 -6.79 -2.20 -30.63
CA ALA A 105 -6.30 -1.51 -29.43
C ALA A 105 -4.76 -1.48 -29.38
N GLY A 106 -4.21 -0.39 -28.86
CA GLY A 106 -2.81 -0.28 -28.51
C GLY A 106 -2.55 -0.74 -27.07
N VAL A 107 -1.32 -1.18 -26.79
CA VAL A 107 -0.85 -1.51 -25.43
C VAL A 107 0.31 -0.59 -25.06
N ALA A 108 0.29 -0.01 -23.86
CA ALA A 108 1.42 0.67 -23.26
C ALA A 108 2.08 -0.25 -22.22
N HIS A 109 3.25 -0.80 -22.55
CA HIS A 109 4.02 -1.65 -21.65
C HIS A 109 4.90 -0.80 -20.74
N CYS A 110 4.69 -0.89 -19.43
CA CYS A 110 5.41 -0.11 -18.41
C CYS A 110 6.28 -1.01 -17.51
N PRO A 111 7.41 -1.55 -18.00
CA PRO A 111 8.14 -2.61 -17.32
C PRO A 111 8.68 -2.23 -15.94
N THR A 112 9.28 -1.04 -15.76
CA THR A 112 9.84 -0.67 -14.44
C THR A 112 8.73 -0.50 -13.40
N SER A 113 7.63 0.16 -13.76
CA SER A 113 6.47 0.30 -12.85
C SER A 113 5.90 -1.05 -12.47
N ASN A 114 5.70 -1.95 -13.45
CA ASN A 114 5.20 -3.29 -13.20
C ASN A 114 6.10 -4.10 -12.24
N LEU A 115 7.43 -3.95 -12.35
CA LEU A 115 8.36 -4.61 -11.44
C LEU A 115 8.38 -3.95 -10.06
N LYS A 116 8.42 -2.61 -10.00
CA LYS A 116 8.54 -1.85 -8.75
C LYS A 116 7.32 -2.01 -7.85
N LEU A 117 6.13 -2.12 -8.44
CA LEU A 117 4.87 -2.38 -7.72
C LEU A 117 4.58 -3.88 -7.51
N ALA A 118 5.48 -4.76 -7.99
CA ALA A 118 5.28 -6.21 -8.02
C ALA A 118 3.98 -6.64 -8.73
N SER A 119 3.55 -5.85 -9.72
CA SER A 119 2.38 -6.13 -10.56
C SER A 119 2.60 -7.39 -11.40
N GLY A 120 3.80 -7.59 -11.96
CA GLY A 120 4.19 -8.80 -12.70
C GLY A 120 4.98 -8.50 -13.98
N ILE A 121 5.09 -9.48 -14.87
CA ILE A 121 5.76 -9.33 -16.18
C ILE A 121 4.73 -9.60 -17.28
N ALA A 122 4.46 -8.60 -18.11
CA ALA A 122 3.53 -8.73 -19.23
C ALA A 122 4.09 -9.67 -20.31
N ASN A 123 3.24 -10.51 -20.90
CA ASN A 123 3.63 -11.45 -21.95
C ASN A 123 3.76 -10.74 -23.32
N VAL A 124 4.81 -9.92 -23.44
CA VAL A 124 5.10 -9.13 -24.64
C VAL A 124 5.38 -10.03 -25.85
N GLU A 125 6.03 -11.17 -25.65
CA GLU A 125 6.26 -12.17 -26.71
C GLU A 125 4.94 -12.58 -27.39
N ARG A 126 3.95 -13.03 -26.60
CA ARG A 126 2.67 -13.48 -27.15
C ARG A 126 1.91 -12.34 -27.80
N MET A 127 1.88 -11.16 -27.19
CA MET A 127 1.22 -9.98 -27.76
C MET A 127 1.84 -9.57 -29.11
N LEU A 128 3.16 -9.62 -29.24
CA LEU A 128 3.86 -9.35 -30.51
C LEU A 128 3.59 -10.44 -31.56
N ALA A 129 3.53 -11.71 -31.15
CA ALA A 129 3.19 -12.83 -32.04
C ALA A 129 1.74 -12.73 -32.57
N LEU A 130 0.85 -12.06 -31.83
CA LEU A 130 -0.51 -11.72 -32.28
C LEU A 130 -0.58 -10.40 -33.06
N ASP A 131 0.57 -9.75 -33.30
CA ASP A 131 0.70 -8.47 -33.98
C ASP A 131 -0.10 -7.33 -33.30
N ILE A 132 -0.18 -7.35 -31.97
CA ILE A 132 -0.73 -6.21 -31.21
C ILE A 132 0.24 -5.02 -31.34
N ASN A 133 -0.30 -3.81 -31.45
CA ASN A 133 0.52 -2.60 -31.41
C ASN A 133 0.92 -2.33 -29.96
N ILE A 134 2.19 -2.55 -29.63
CA ILE A 134 2.73 -2.35 -28.28
C ILE A 134 3.74 -1.21 -28.31
N GLY A 135 3.48 -0.20 -27.49
CA GLY A 135 4.43 0.86 -27.13
C GLY A 135 5.10 0.59 -25.78
N VAL A 136 6.14 1.36 -25.49
CA VAL A 136 6.76 1.42 -24.16
C VAL A 136 6.30 2.69 -23.45
N GLY A 137 6.05 2.63 -22.15
CA GLY A 137 5.76 3.78 -21.31
C GLY A 137 6.50 3.68 -19.97
N THR A 138 6.77 4.82 -19.33
CA THR A 138 7.48 4.87 -18.04
C THR A 138 6.55 4.73 -16.84
N ASP A 139 5.25 4.99 -17.03
CA ASP A 139 4.32 5.38 -15.96
C ASP A 139 4.82 6.64 -15.21
N GLY A 140 4.23 6.96 -14.06
CA GLY A 140 4.59 8.11 -13.23
C GLY A 140 5.90 7.93 -12.45
N PRO A 141 6.61 9.04 -12.13
CA PRO A 141 7.88 8.99 -11.41
C PRO A 141 7.76 8.56 -9.93
N ALA A 142 6.55 8.30 -9.42
CA ALA A 142 6.35 7.70 -8.10
C ALA A 142 6.47 6.17 -8.11
N SER A 143 6.25 5.54 -9.27
CA SER A 143 6.30 4.09 -9.49
C SER A 143 7.42 3.67 -10.44
N ASN A 144 8.28 4.58 -10.90
CA ASN A 144 9.42 4.28 -11.76
C ASN A 144 10.80 4.29 -11.05
N ASN A 145 11.53 5.41 -10.88
CA ASN A 145 11.10 6.76 -10.51
C ASN A 145 11.72 7.88 -11.38
N ASP A 146 12.14 7.57 -12.61
CA ASP A 146 12.50 8.56 -13.62
C ASP A 146 11.53 8.51 -14.81
N LEU A 147 11.93 9.12 -15.94
CA LEU A 147 11.18 9.12 -17.19
C LEU A 147 12.10 8.72 -18.38
N ASP A 148 13.04 7.79 -18.15
CA ASP A 148 14.03 7.37 -19.13
C ASP A 148 13.51 6.27 -20.07
N MET A 149 13.12 6.68 -21.28
CA MET A 149 12.65 5.75 -22.31
C MET A 149 13.74 4.78 -22.83
N PHE A 150 15.03 5.09 -22.72
CA PHE A 150 16.10 4.17 -23.09
C PHE A 150 16.17 3.01 -22.10
N GLU A 151 16.08 3.32 -20.80
CA GLU A 151 16.06 2.31 -19.75
C GLU A 151 14.81 1.44 -19.84
N GLU A 152 13.62 2.03 -20.02
CA GLU A 152 12.37 1.26 -20.18
C GLU A 152 12.42 0.34 -21.40
N THR A 153 12.92 0.84 -22.54
CA THR A 153 12.97 0.05 -23.78
C THR A 153 13.98 -1.09 -23.66
N ARG A 154 15.13 -0.84 -23.04
CA ARG A 154 16.13 -1.87 -22.74
C ARG A 154 15.55 -2.91 -21.79
N LEU A 155 14.86 -2.48 -20.73
CA LEU A 155 14.26 -3.37 -19.76
C LEU A 155 13.17 -4.24 -20.38
N ALA A 156 12.31 -3.68 -21.23
CA ALA A 156 11.31 -4.44 -21.99
C ALA A 156 11.98 -5.57 -22.81
N ALA A 157 13.06 -5.24 -23.53
CA ALA A 157 13.81 -6.21 -24.33
C ALA A 157 14.43 -7.33 -23.50
N LEU A 158 14.95 -7.03 -22.31
CA LEU A 158 15.56 -8.03 -21.43
C LEU A 158 14.51 -8.88 -20.72
N LEU A 159 13.44 -8.27 -20.21
CA LEU A 159 12.36 -8.97 -19.51
C LEU A 159 11.64 -9.95 -20.41
N ALA A 160 11.38 -9.58 -21.67
CA ALA A 160 10.71 -10.48 -22.61
C ALA A 160 11.50 -11.79 -22.79
N LYS A 161 12.84 -11.72 -22.86
CA LYS A 161 13.73 -12.90 -22.97
C LYS A 161 13.70 -13.76 -21.70
N THR A 162 13.74 -13.12 -20.53
CA THR A 162 13.73 -13.85 -19.25
C THR A 162 12.38 -14.51 -18.99
N TYR A 163 11.28 -13.82 -19.34
CA TYR A 163 9.94 -14.36 -19.19
C TYR A 163 9.69 -15.57 -20.08
N SER A 164 10.12 -15.52 -21.34
CA SER A 164 9.97 -16.62 -22.31
C SER A 164 11.03 -17.72 -22.15
N ASN A 165 12.10 -17.46 -21.39
CA ASN A 165 13.31 -18.29 -21.36
C ASN A 165 13.90 -18.51 -22.76
N ASP A 166 13.83 -17.50 -23.62
CA ASP A 166 14.36 -17.51 -24.99
C ASP A 166 15.14 -16.20 -25.26
N PRO A 167 16.46 -16.26 -25.50
CA PRO A 167 17.28 -15.07 -25.73
C PRO A 167 17.01 -14.36 -27.07
N THR A 168 16.23 -14.97 -27.97
CA THR A 168 15.92 -14.42 -29.30
C THR A 168 14.67 -13.55 -29.31
N VAL A 169 13.85 -13.61 -28.26
CA VAL A 169 12.61 -12.83 -28.13
C VAL A 169 12.92 -11.34 -28.01
N LEU A 170 12.12 -10.51 -28.68
CA LEU A 170 12.22 -9.06 -28.72
C LEU A 170 13.65 -8.58 -29.03
N PRO A 171 14.15 -8.81 -30.26
CA PRO A 171 15.45 -8.31 -30.69
C PRO A 171 15.49 -6.78 -30.67
N ALA A 172 16.69 -6.20 -30.67
CA ALA A 172 16.88 -4.76 -30.48
C ALA A 172 16.10 -3.89 -31.48
N GLN A 173 16.01 -4.30 -32.75
CA GLN A 173 15.21 -3.58 -33.74
C GLN A 173 13.73 -3.51 -33.33
N GLN A 174 13.14 -4.63 -32.92
CA GLN A 174 11.73 -4.68 -32.51
C GLN A 174 11.49 -3.91 -31.20
N ALA A 175 12.48 -3.87 -30.30
CA ALA A 175 12.43 -3.02 -29.11
C ALA A 175 12.42 -1.53 -29.49
N LEU A 176 13.25 -1.12 -30.45
CA LEU A 176 13.20 0.26 -30.98
C LEU A 176 11.87 0.56 -31.67
N GLU A 177 11.30 -0.41 -32.41
CA GLU A 177 9.97 -0.25 -33.00
C GLU A 177 8.90 0.00 -31.92
N MET A 178 8.93 -0.73 -30.80
CA MET A 178 8.04 -0.49 -29.65
C MET A 178 8.20 0.94 -29.10
N ALA A 179 9.43 1.45 -28.99
CA ALA A 179 9.69 2.82 -28.54
C ALA A 179 9.32 3.91 -29.57
N THR A 180 9.07 3.53 -30.84
CA THR A 180 8.85 4.47 -31.96
C THR A 180 7.58 4.13 -32.75
N VAL A 181 7.69 3.42 -33.88
CA VAL A 181 6.58 3.21 -34.83
C VAL A 181 5.42 2.38 -34.27
N ARG A 182 5.70 1.35 -33.46
CA ARG A 182 4.65 0.55 -32.80
C ARG A 182 4.02 1.33 -31.64
N GLY A 183 4.80 2.14 -30.92
CA GLY A 183 4.27 3.11 -29.96
C GLY A 183 3.34 4.12 -30.61
N ALA A 184 3.76 4.72 -31.73
CA ALA A 184 2.94 5.63 -32.54
C ALA A 184 1.63 4.96 -33.00
N ARG A 185 1.68 3.70 -33.45
CA ARG A 185 0.49 2.93 -33.80
C ARG A 185 -0.40 2.63 -32.59
N ALA A 186 0.19 2.32 -31.44
CA ALA A 186 -0.55 2.05 -30.20
C ALA A 186 -1.33 3.28 -29.71
N VAL A 187 -0.77 4.48 -29.89
CA VAL A 187 -1.45 5.75 -29.57
C VAL A 187 -2.27 6.31 -30.73
N HIS A 188 -2.48 5.54 -31.81
CA HIS A 188 -3.30 5.92 -32.97
C HIS A 188 -2.75 7.11 -33.78
N MET A 189 -1.43 7.29 -33.79
CA MET A 189 -0.69 8.32 -34.54
C MET A 189 0.30 7.74 -35.56
N GLY A 190 0.19 6.45 -35.89
CA GLY A 190 1.15 5.73 -36.73
C GLY A 190 1.34 6.32 -38.14
N GLU A 191 0.34 7.02 -38.68
CA GLU A 191 0.42 7.71 -39.97
C GLU A 191 1.15 9.07 -39.90
N THR A 192 1.31 9.63 -38.69
CA THR A 192 1.82 10.99 -38.49
C THR A 192 3.25 11.01 -37.94
N ILE A 193 3.62 10.05 -37.09
CA ILE A 193 4.93 10.00 -36.40
C ILE A 193 5.46 8.56 -36.31
N GLY A 194 6.63 8.39 -35.68
CA GLY A 194 7.21 7.09 -35.31
C GLY A 194 8.16 6.48 -36.33
N SER A 195 8.26 7.04 -37.54
CA SER A 195 9.23 6.62 -38.57
C SER A 195 9.69 7.81 -39.43
N LEU A 196 10.87 7.67 -40.03
CA LEU A 196 11.47 8.67 -40.91
C LEU A 196 11.01 8.46 -42.36
N GLU A 197 9.76 8.84 -42.64
CA GLU A 197 9.12 8.68 -43.95
C GLU A 197 8.65 10.05 -44.49
N PRO A 198 8.86 10.36 -45.78
CA PRO A 198 8.33 11.58 -46.37
C PRO A 198 6.82 11.72 -46.14
N GLY A 199 6.40 12.87 -45.62
CA GLY A 199 4.99 13.16 -45.29
C GLY A 199 4.66 13.07 -43.79
N LYS A 200 5.49 12.42 -42.97
CA LYS A 200 5.35 12.41 -41.51
C LYS A 200 5.91 13.68 -40.87
N GLN A 201 5.50 13.96 -39.63
CA GLN A 201 6.05 15.06 -38.85
C GLN A 201 7.53 14.82 -38.54
N ALA A 202 8.31 15.89 -38.52
CA ALA A 202 9.73 15.84 -38.19
C ALA A 202 9.94 15.79 -36.67
N ASP A 203 9.60 14.64 -36.09
CA ASP A 203 9.86 14.26 -34.70
C ASP A 203 11.14 13.41 -34.66
N LEU A 204 12.25 14.02 -34.24
CA LEU A 204 13.59 13.46 -34.38
C LEU A 204 14.35 13.52 -33.06
N ALA A 205 15.10 12.47 -32.76
CA ALA A 205 16.15 12.46 -31.76
C ALA A 205 17.48 12.08 -32.42
N VAL A 206 18.55 12.76 -32.04
CA VAL A 206 19.93 12.42 -32.46
C VAL A 206 20.68 11.93 -31.24
N VAL A 207 21.21 10.71 -31.31
CA VAL A 207 21.92 10.04 -30.21
C VAL A 207 23.39 9.94 -30.56
N ASP A 208 24.23 10.48 -29.68
CA ASP A 208 25.68 10.46 -29.75
C ASP A 208 26.22 9.17 -29.12
N MET A 209 26.64 8.23 -29.96
CA MET A 209 27.10 6.91 -29.54
C MET A 209 28.63 6.81 -29.45
N ASP A 210 29.37 7.92 -29.46
CA ASP A 210 30.84 7.86 -29.41
C ASP A 210 31.41 7.76 -27.98
N GLY A 211 30.55 7.83 -26.96
CA GLY A 211 30.92 7.67 -25.55
C GLY A 211 31.57 6.32 -25.24
N VAL A 212 32.47 6.31 -24.25
CA VAL A 212 33.27 5.11 -23.87
C VAL A 212 32.40 3.89 -23.56
N HIS A 213 31.23 4.08 -22.95
CA HIS A 213 30.31 2.98 -22.61
C HIS A 213 29.64 2.32 -23.82
N ASN A 214 29.70 2.93 -25.01
CA ASN A 214 29.16 2.40 -26.25
C ASN A 214 30.26 1.84 -27.19
N GLN A 215 31.53 1.92 -26.79
CA GLN A 215 32.66 1.38 -27.55
C GLN A 215 33.01 -0.05 -27.12
N PRO A 216 33.58 -0.88 -28.03
CA PRO A 216 33.90 -0.60 -29.43
C PRO A 216 32.72 -0.79 -30.38
N HIS A 217 32.75 -0.08 -31.50
CA HIS A 217 31.77 -0.21 -32.58
C HIS A 217 32.08 -1.39 -33.54
N PHE A 218 31.34 -2.48 -33.41
CA PHE A 218 31.41 -3.63 -34.33
C PHE A 218 30.50 -3.44 -35.56
N ASN A 219 31.03 -3.66 -36.77
CA ASN A 219 30.31 -3.47 -38.04
C ASN A 219 30.07 -4.80 -38.80
N ASN A 220 30.15 -5.93 -38.11
CA ASN A 220 30.02 -7.28 -38.69
C ASN A 220 28.57 -7.72 -38.97
N ASN A 221 27.57 -6.95 -38.54
CA ASN A 221 26.15 -7.20 -38.77
C ASN A 221 25.49 -5.87 -39.19
N PRO A 222 24.68 -5.79 -40.27
CA PRO A 222 24.00 -4.55 -40.68
C PRO A 222 23.07 -3.96 -39.59
N GLU A 223 22.55 -4.77 -38.68
CA GLU A 223 21.63 -4.36 -37.59
C GLU A 223 22.35 -3.93 -36.30
N HIS A 224 23.68 -3.85 -36.32
CA HIS A 224 24.49 -3.54 -35.13
C HIS A 224 24.10 -2.22 -34.44
N VAL A 225 23.58 -1.24 -35.19
CA VAL A 225 23.17 0.07 -34.66
C VAL A 225 22.03 -0.07 -33.65
N TYR A 226 21.08 -0.98 -33.88
CA TYR A 226 19.98 -1.23 -32.95
C TYR A 226 20.50 -1.82 -31.64
N SER A 227 21.46 -2.74 -31.71
CA SER A 227 22.10 -3.31 -30.52
C SER A 227 22.77 -2.23 -29.67
N ARG A 228 23.53 -1.33 -30.31
CA ARG A 228 24.18 -0.19 -29.64
C ARG A 228 23.17 0.74 -28.99
N LEU A 229 22.06 1.04 -29.68
CA LEU A 229 21.04 1.94 -29.19
C LEU A 229 20.25 1.36 -28.00
N ILE A 230 19.93 0.06 -28.03
CA ILE A 230 19.06 -0.57 -27.03
C ILE A 230 19.83 -1.10 -25.83
N TYR A 231 21.02 -1.67 -26.04
CA TYR A 231 21.74 -2.36 -24.97
C TYR A 231 22.91 -1.56 -24.36
N ALA A 232 23.36 -0.48 -25.01
CA ALA A 232 24.50 0.32 -24.55
C ALA A 232 24.19 1.82 -24.37
N ALA A 233 23.42 2.44 -25.27
CA ALA A 233 23.12 3.87 -25.19
C ALA A 233 22.27 4.23 -23.95
N LYS A 234 22.36 5.49 -23.55
CA LYS A 234 21.68 6.06 -22.38
C LYS A 234 20.94 7.35 -22.78
N SER A 235 19.97 7.78 -21.98
CA SER A 235 19.29 9.09 -22.19
C SER A 235 20.26 10.27 -22.28
N GLY A 236 21.34 10.27 -21.49
CA GLY A 236 22.39 11.29 -21.55
C GLY A 236 23.15 11.37 -22.89
N ASP A 237 23.02 10.35 -23.74
CA ASP A 237 23.60 10.33 -25.08
C ASP A 237 22.77 11.11 -26.11
N VAL A 238 21.55 11.53 -25.78
CA VAL A 238 20.70 12.32 -26.69
C VAL A 238 21.30 13.73 -26.86
N ALA A 239 21.77 14.04 -28.06
CA ALA A 239 22.41 15.31 -28.39
C ALA A 239 21.40 16.37 -28.86
N HIS A 240 20.39 15.97 -29.64
CA HIS A 240 19.40 16.88 -30.21
C HIS A 240 18.00 16.27 -30.20
N VAL A 241 16.98 17.10 -30.00
CA VAL A 241 15.56 16.72 -30.09
C VAL A 241 14.80 17.76 -30.88
N MET A 242 14.01 17.29 -31.85
CA MET A 242 13.10 18.07 -32.66
C MET A 242 11.69 17.51 -32.52
N CYS A 243 10.70 18.39 -32.43
CA CYS A 243 9.28 18.05 -32.49
C CYS A 243 8.61 18.91 -33.56
N ASN A 244 7.95 18.25 -34.52
CA ASN A 244 7.27 18.85 -35.64
C ASN A 244 8.09 19.94 -36.33
N GLY A 245 9.36 19.64 -36.63
CA GLY A 245 10.28 20.57 -37.31
C GLY A 245 10.94 21.63 -36.41
N ARG A 246 10.57 21.71 -35.13
CA ARG A 246 11.11 22.69 -34.18
C ARG A 246 12.09 22.04 -33.21
N TRP A 247 13.29 22.59 -33.11
CA TRP A 247 14.27 22.18 -32.11
C TRP A 247 13.78 22.48 -30.69
N LEU A 248 13.74 21.44 -29.86
CA LEU A 248 13.46 21.53 -28.42
C LEU A 248 14.75 21.45 -27.60
N MET A 249 15.74 20.69 -28.09
CA MET A 249 17.06 20.56 -27.49
C MET A 249 18.13 20.53 -28.59
N ARG A 250 19.26 21.22 -28.39
CA ARG A 250 20.45 21.09 -29.24
C ARG A 250 21.71 21.08 -28.41
N GLU A 251 22.64 20.20 -28.76
CA GLU A 251 23.92 20.05 -28.05
C GLU A 251 23.70 19.86 -26.55
N ARG A 252 22.68 19.06 -26.20
CA ARG A 252 22.23 18.81 -24.82
C ARG A 252 21.78 20.07 -24.06
N GLN A 253 21.45 21.16 -24.75
CA GLN A 253 20.86 22.38 -24.17
C GLN A 253 19.38 22.49 -24.53
N LEU A 254 18.51 22.59 -23.51
CA LEU A 254 17.07 22.81 -23.69
C LEU A 254 16.82 24.23 -24.21
N LEU A 255 15.95 24.34 -25.21
CA LEU A 255 15.64 25.60 -25.92
C LEU A 255 14.28 26.19 -25.56
N THR A 256 13.43 25.42 -24.88
CA THR A 256 12.03 25.78 -24.60
C THR A 256 11.69 25.81 -23.11
N ILE A 257 12.62 25.41 -22.24
CA ILE A 257 12.44 25.34 -20.79
C ILE A 257 13.68 25.95 -20.13
N ASP A 258 13.47 26.82 -19.13
CA ASP A 258 14.53 27.23 -18.21
C ASP A 258 14.64 26.17 -17.11
N GLU A 259 15.66 25.31 -17.24
CA GLU A 259 15.90 24.20 -16.32
C GLU A 259 16.10 24.67 -14.87
N LYS A 260 16.82 25.78 -14.67
CA LYS A 260 17.08 26.31 -13.32
C LYS A 260 15.80 26.82 -12.68
N ALA A 261 14.95 27.52 -13.45
CA ALA A 261 13.65 27.99 -12.96
C ALA A 261 12.73 26.81 -12.63
N ALA A 262 12.67 25.78 -13.49
CA ALA A 262 11.86 24.59 -13.27
C ALA A 262 12.30 23.82 -12.01
N LEU A 263 13.60 23.63 -11.80
CA LEU A 263 14.14 22.99 -10.59
C LEU A 263 13.82 23.78 -9.32
N ALA A 264 13.90 25.13 -9.39
CA ALA A 264 13.54 25.98 -8.26
C ALA A 264 12.04 25.91 -7.93
N GLU A 265 11.17 25.77 -8.93
CA GLU A 265 9.73 25.57 -8.73
C GLU A 265 9.42 24.19 -8.15
N ALA A 266 10.03 23.13 -8.69
CA ALA A 266 9.90 21.76 -8.19
C ALA A 266 10.34 21.66 -6.71
N ALA A 267 11.43 22.33 -6.32
CA ALA A 267 11.90 22.35 -4.93
C ALA A 267 10.88 23.00 -3.96
N LYS A 268 10.11 24.00 -4.42
CA LYS A 268 9.03 24.58 -3.60
C LYS A 268 7.89 23.59 -3.38
N VAL A 269 7.45 22.92 -4.45
CA VAL A 269 6.42 21.89 -4.36
C VAL A 269 6.87 20.74 -3.47
N ALA A 270 8.14 20.31 -3.60
CA ALA A 270 8.72 19.29 -2.73
C ALA A 270 8.67 19.71 -1.26
N ALA A 271 9.05 20.95 -0.93
CA ALA A 271 8.97 21.44 0.45
C ALA A 271 7.53 21.48 1.00
N GLU A 272 6.53 21.80 0.16
CA GLU A 272 5.11 21.75 0.54
C GLU A 272 4.66 20.31 0.81
N ILE A 273 5.05 19.37 -0.04
CA ILE A 273 4.77 17.93 0.13
C ILE A 273 5.47 17.41 1.39
N ASP A 274 6.74 17.73 1.60
CA ASP A 274 7.50 17.32 2.78
C ASP A 274 6.85 17.86 4.06
N SER A 275 6.43 19.13 4.07
CA SER A 275 5.72 19.71 5.22
C SER A 275 4.40 18.98 5.49
N PHE A 276 3.66 18.61 4.43
CA PHE A 276 2.41 17.86 4.56
C PHE A 276 2.66 16.44 5.09
N VAL A 277 3.61 15.72 4.51
CA VAL A 277 3.97 14.35 4.89
C VAL A 277 4.51 14.33 6.32
N THR A 278 5.44 15.21 6.67
CA THR A 278 5.99 15.32 8.04
C THR A 278 4.90 15.54 9.07
N LYS A 279 3.99 16.49 8.84
CA LYS A 279 2.86 16.75 9.75
C LYS A 279 1.91 15.55 9.86
N ARG A 280 1.75 14.79 8.78
CA ARG A 280 0.86 13.63 8.75
C ARG A 280 1.51 12.41 9.42
N GLU A 281 2.79 12.16 9.15
CA GLU A 281 3.56 11.03 9.68
C GLU A 281 4.02 11.22 11.12
N SER A 282 4.11 12.46 11.61
CA SER A 282 4.42 12.74 13.01
C SER A 282 3.35 12.25 13.98
N SER A 283 2.15 11.89 13.49
CA SER A 283 1.09 11.32 14.33
C SER A 283 1.02 9.80 14.17
N PRO A 284 1.35 9.03 15.22
CA PRO A 284 1.15 7.58 15.25
C PRO A 284 -0.30 7.18 14.95
N TYR A 285 -1.27 8.05 15.28
CA TYR A 285 -2.67 7.86 14.91
C TYR A 285 -2.87 7.85 13.39
N ASN A 286 -2.38 8.85 12.67
CA ASN A 286 -2.50 8.90 11.20
C ASN A 286 -1.82 7.71 10.53
N LYS A 287 -0.65 7.32 11.03
CA LYS A 287 0.07 6.10 10.59
C LYS A 287 -0.77 4.84 10.82
N LEU A 288 -1.44 4.73 11.96
CA LEU A 288 -2.31 3.58 12.27
C LEU A 288 -3.53 3.52 11.35
N VAL A 289 -4.17 4.65 11.06
CA VAL A 289 -5.34 4.77 10.16
C VAL A 289 -5.02 4.30 8.74
N LEU A 290 -3.79 4.51 8.27
CA LEU A 290 -3.36 4.09 6.94
C LEU A 290 -3.11 2.58 6.83
N LEU A 291 -2.62 1.95 7.90
CA LEU A 291 -2.29 0.52 7.88
C LEU A 291 -3.52 -0.38 8.00
N ALA A 292 -4.56 0.08 8.68
CA ALA A 292 -5.72 -0.74 8.99
C ALA A 292 -6.97 0.12 9.13
N GLY A 293 -8.14 -0.42 8.79
CA GLY A 293 -9.43 0.21 9.10
C GLY A 293 -9.58 0.41 10.61
N VAL A 294 -9.16 1.59 11.08
CA VAL A 294 -9.12 1.94 12.50
C VAL A 294 -10.53 2.17 13.03
N GLN A 295 -10.83 1.56 14.16
CA GLN A 295 -12.05 1.86 14.92
C GLN A 295 -11.69 2.69 16.16
N ARG A 296 -12.29 3.87 16.28
CA ARG A 296 -12.25 4.67 17.52
C ARG A 296 -13.21 4.08 18.54
N GLN A 297 -12.73 3.84 19.74
CA GLN A 297 -13.55 3.46 20.89
C GLN A 297 -13.14 4.29 22.11
N GLU A 298 -14.08 5.07 22.66
CA GLU A 298 -13.89 5.75 23.94
C GLU A 298 -14.48 4.92 25.06
N SER A 299 -13.69 4.45 26.01
CA SER A 299 -14.25 3.69 27.12
C SER A 299 -13.51 3.99 28.41
N PHE A 300 -14.23 3.96 29.52
CA PHE A 300 -13.63 3.87 30.83
C PHE A 300 -13.26 2.41 31.08
N GLU A 301 -11.99 2.17 31.39
CA GLU A 301 -11.53 0.88 31.88
C GLU A 301 -11.27 1.00 33.38
N ILE A 302 -11.98 0.21 34.17
CA ILE A 302 -11.72 0.08 35.61
C ILE A 302 -10.90 -1.17 35.80
N GLN A 303 -9.75 -1.01 36.44
CA GLN A 303 -8.88 -2.13 36.75
C GLN A 303 -8.25 -1.99 38.12
N VAL A 304 -7.96 -3.15 38.71
CA VAL A 304 -7.07 -3.28 39.85
C VAL A 304 -6.12 -4.44 39.56
N LYS A 305 -4.87 -4.29 39.98
CA LYS A 305 -3.87 -5.35 39.99
C LYS A 305 -3.36 -5.50 41.40
N VAL A 306 -3.25 -6.72 41.88
CA VAL A 306 -2.71 -6.98 43.21
C VAL A 306 -1.70 -8.11 43.11
N PRO A 307 -0.49 -7.99 43.68
CA PRO A 307 0.46 -9.09 43.71
C PRO A 307 -0.11 -10.24 44.56
N VAL A 308 0.06 -11.46 44.08
CA VAL A 308 -0.44 -12.67 44.73
C VAL A 308 0.73 -13.61 44.99
N VAL A 309 0.82 -14.13 46.22
CA VAL A 309 1.82 -15.14 46.60
C VAL A 309 1.19 -16.54 46.66
N ASP A 310 -0.09 -16.62 47.01
CA ASP A 310 -0.90 -17.84 47.06
C ASP A 310 -2.26 -17.58 46.39
N ASP A 311 -2.58 -18.36 45.35
CA ASP A 311 -3.85 -18.24 44.61
C ASP A 311 -4.92 -19.26 45.08
N SER A 312 -4.67 -20.05 46.13
CA SER A 312 -5.58 -21.11 46.59
C SER A 312 -7.00 -20.62 46.88
N GLN A 313 -7.14 -19.48 47.57
CA GLN A 313 -8.45 -18.89 47.84
C GLN A 313 -9.14 -18.39 46.56
N ILE A 314 -8.37 -17.87 45.60
CA ILE A 314 -8.88 -17.41 44.31
C ILE A 314 -9.44 -18.60 43.54
N GLN A 315 -8.69 -19.71 43.47
CA GLN A 315 -9.14 -20.96 42.85
C GLN A 315 -10.39 -21.51 43.53
N ASN A 316 -10.46 -21.50 44.86
CA ASN A 316 -11.64 -21.98 45.60
C ASN A 316 -12.91 -21.18 45.25
N VAL A 317 -12.81 -19.85 45.17
CA VAL A 317 -13.94 -19.00 44.78
C VAL A 317 -14.34 -19.26 43.33
N LEU A 318 -13.38 -19.35 42.41
CA LEU A 318 -13.65 -19.64 40.99
C LEU A 318 -14.26 -21.03 40.77
N ASN A 319 -14.01 -21.98 41.66
CA ASN A 319 -14.61 -23.32 41.62
C ASN A 319 -15.92 -23.43 42.43
N SER A 320 -16.42 -22.33 42.99
CA SER A 320 -17.65 -22.30 43.79
C SER A 320 -18.82 -21.71 43.02
N ASP A 321 -20.04 -21.96 43.50
CA ASP A 321 -21.28 -21.40 42.91
C ASP A 321 -21.50 -19.91 43.21
N GLN A 322 -20.53 -19.24 43.83
CA GLN A 322 -20.64 -17.82 44.20
C GLN A 322 -20.47 -16.86 43.01
N ILE A 323 -19.89 -17.33 41.91
CA ILE A 323 -19.61 -16.55 40.72
C ILE A 323 -19.98 -17.36 39.47
N GLU A 324 -20.75 -16.76 38.57
CA GLU A 324 -21.04 -17.37 37.27
C GLU A 324 -19.87 -17.17 36.32
N ILE A 325 -19.22 -18.27 35.89
CA ILE A 325 -18.15 -18.23 34.87
C ILE A 325 -18.77 -18.45 33.49
N VAL A 326 -18.67 -17.43 32.65
CA VAL A 326 -19.14 -17.47 31.26
C VAL A 326 -18.10 -18.09 30.34
N LYS A 327 -16.81 -17.85 30.61
CA LYS A 327 -15.72 -18.33 29.75
C LYS A 327 -14.39 -18.40 30.48
N TYR A 328 -13.65 -19.48 30.27
CA TYR A 328 -12.24 -19.59 30.66
C TYR A 328 -11.34 -19.65 29.43
N GLN A 329 -10.17 -19.00 29.49
CA GLN A 329 -9.14 -19.06 28.47
C GLN A 329 -7.74 -18.97 29.07
N PHE A 330 -6.79 -19.72 28.52
CA PHE A 330 -5.36 -19.59 28.80
C PHE A 330 -4.62 -19.16 27.53
N TYR A 331 -3.75 -18.17 27.64
CA TYR A 331 -2.89 -17.72 26.55
C TYR A 331 -1.59 -17.10 27.05
N LYS A 332 -0.54 -17.25 26.24
CA LYS A 332 0.72 -16.51 26.40
C LYS A 332 0.55 -15.15 25.71
N GLN A 333 0.81 -14.07 26.43
CA GLN A 333 0.63 -12.72 25.94
C GLN A 333 2.00 -12.03 25.80
N TYR A 334 2.27 -11.55 24.60
CA TYR A 334 3.48 -10.80 24.26
C TYR A 334 3.07 -9.38 23.89
N ASP A 335 3.35 -8.43 24.78
CA ASP A 335 3.14 -7.00 24.53
C ASP A 335 4.47 -6.33 24.18
N HIS A 336 4.47 -5.59 23.07
CA HIS A 336 5.51 -4.65 22.69
C HIS A 336 4.90 -3.25 22.67
N TYR A 337 5.42 -2.38 23.53
CA TYR A 337 5.01 -0.99 23.61
C TYR A 337 6.04 -0.14 22.87
N PHE A 338 5.53 0.68 21.95
CA PHE A 338 6.22 1.71 21.21
C PHE A 338 5.84 3.05 21.84
N ALA A 339 6.82 3.78 22.38
CA ALA A 339 6.60 5.13 22.87
C ALA A 339 7.23 6.15 21.91
N PHE A 340 6.55 7.28 21.76
CA PHE A 340 6.93 8.37 20.87
C PHE A 340 7.19 9.62 21.73
N ASP A 341 8.06 10.51 21.27
CA ASP A 341 8.35 11.75 22.00
C ASP A 341 7.10 12.67 22.03
N ASP A 342 6.89 13.38 23.14
CA ASP A 342 5.68 14.13 23.56
C ASP A 342 5.24 15.29 22.62
N VAL A 343 4.95 15.00 21.35
CA VAL A 343 4.51 16.02 20.36
C VAL A 343 3.01 15.94 20.08
N ASP A 344 2.33 14.83 20.42
CA ASP A 344 0.89 14.62 20.17
C ASP A 344 0.16 14.08 21.42
N PRO A 345 -0.74 14.87 22.06
CA PRO A 345 -1.50 14.44 23.23
C PRO A 345 -2.47 13.27 22.94
N ASP A 346 -2.77 12.98 21.67
CA ASP A 346 -3.59 11.82 21.28
C ASP A 346 -2.78 10.52 21.09
N ALA A 347 -1.45 10.53 21.24
CA ALA A 347 -0.58 9.42 20.81
C ALA A 347 0.58 9.09 21.76
N ALA A 348 0.32 8.94 23.06
CA ALA A 348 1.36 8.62 24.03
C ALA A 348 2.10 7.28 23.75
N ARG A 349 1.36 6.19 23.46
CA ARG A 349 1.96 4.85 23.28
C ARG A 349 1.17 3.97 22.31
N LEU A 350 1.85 3.27 21.39
CA LEU A 350 1.26 2.23 20.55
C LEU A 350 1.67 0.85 21.09
N ARG A 351 0.71 -0.06 21.25
CA ARG A 351 0.97 -1.43 21.69
C ARG A 351 0.70 -2.44 20.58
N TYR A 352 1.72 -3.17 20.17
CA TYR A 352 1.59 -4.44 19.45
C TYR A 352 1.39 -5.56 20.48
N ARG A 353 0.30 -6.32 20.34
CA ARG A 353 0.02 -7.49 21.19
C ARG A 353 -0.15 -8.73 20.35
N GLU A 354 0.48 -9.80 20.80
CA GLU A 354 0.23 -11.16 20.34
C GLU A 354 -0.30 -12.03 21.50
N ASP A 355 -1.47 -12.61 21.30
CA ASP A 355 -2.13 -13.55 22.22
C ASP A 355 -2.07 -14.96 21.60
N GLU A 356 -1.21 -15.84 22.13
CA GLU A 356 -1.12 -17.26 21.74
C GLU A 356 -2.02 -18.11 22.63
N TYR A 357 -3.16 -18.57 22.09
CA TYR A 357 -4.09 -19.44 22.80
C TYR A 357 -3.55 -20.86 22.92
N VAL A 358 -3.50 -21.36 24.15
CA VAL A 358 -2.89 -22.65 24.49
C VAL A 358 -3.98 -23.62 24.92
N ASN A 359 -3.94 -24.85 24.40
CA ASN A 359 -4.86 -25.92 24.76
C ASN A 359 -4.40 -26.65 26.05
N ASP A 360 -5.21 -27.61 26.54
CA ASP A 360 -4.89 -28.37 27.76
C ASP A 360 -3.62 -29.25 27.64
N LYS A 361 -3.12 -29.47 26.42
CA LYS A 361 -1.86 -30.19 26.15
C LYS A 361 -0.63 -29.28 26.13
N GLY A 362 -0.82 -27.97 26.32
CA GLY A 362 0.26 -26.99 26.25
C GLY A 362 0.63 -26.53 24.83
N GLU A 363 -0.16 -26.89 23.82
CA GLU A 363 0.08 -26.55 22.42
C GLU A 363 -0.67 -25.27 22.03
N VAL A 364 -0.02 -24.41 21.23
CA VAL A 364 -0.64 -23.21 20.66
C VAL A 364 -1.54 -23.62 19.49
N PHE A 365 -2.83 -23.30 19.57
CA PHE A 365 -3.80 -23.64 18.51
C PHE A 365 -4.30 -22.43 17.72
N GLN A 366 -4.10 -21.22 18.25
CA GLN A 366 -4.51 -19.97 17.60
C GLN A 366 -3.61 -18.83 18.10
N SER A 367 -3.17 -17.96 17.20
CA SER A 367 -2.56 -16.67 17.57
C SER A 367 -3.48 -15.53 17.13
N ARG A 368 -3.53 -14.47 17.94
CA ARG A 368 -4.23 -13.23 17.62
C ARG A 368 -3.29 -12.05 17.83
N THR A 369 -3.06 -11.29 16.77
CA THR A 369 -2.23 -10.10 16.78
C THR A 369 -3.08 -8.83 16.64
N ARG A 370 -2.74 -7.77 17.36
CA ARG A 370 -3.43 -6.47 17.28
C ARG A 370 -2.53 -5.28 17.60
N LEU A 371 -2.86 -4.15 17.00
CA LEU A 371 -2.35 -2.84 17.36
C LEU A 371 -3.37 -2.10 18.23
N THR A 372 -2.91 -1.42 19.27
CA THR A 372 -3.73 -0.55 20.11
C THR A 372 -3.00 0.76 20.34
N LEU A 373 -3.48 1.85 19.77
CA LEU A 373 -3.02 3.18 20.18
C LEU A 373 -3.71 3.55 21.48
N ILE A 374 -2.90 3.91 22.47
CA ILE A 374 -3.31 4.24 23.83
C ILE A 374 -3.09 5.76 23.98
N GLY A 375 -4.18 6.53 24.05
CA GLY A 375 -4.12 7.98 24.30
C GLY A 375 -3.72 8.31 25.74
N GLU A 376 -3.59 9.61 26.03
CA GLU A 376 -3.30 10.12 27.38
C GLU A 376 -4.30 9.59 28.42
N GLU A 377 -3.78 9.26 29.61
CA GLU A 377 -4.57 8.70 30.70
C GLU A 377 -5.07 9.78 31.64
N GLU A 378 -6.39 9.98 31.70
CA GLU A 378 -6.99 10.64 32.86
C GLU A 378 -7.16 9.58 33.96
N ARG A 379 -6.25 9.59 34.94
CA ARG A 379 -6.27 8.68 36.09
C ARG A 379 -7.11 9.26 37.22
N GLN A 380 -8.14 8.53 37.62
CA GLN A 380 -8.85 8.80 38.87
C GLN A 380 -8.76 7.59 39.79
N ALA A 381 -8.20 7.80 40.97
CA ALA A 381 -8.18 6.79 42.02
C ALA A 381 -9.54 6.75 42.72
N PHE A 382 -10.14 5.57 42.78
CA PHE A 382 -11.23 5.26 43.70
C PHE A 382 -10.65 4.53 44.91
N PRO A 383 -11.38 4.45 46.05
CA PRO A 383 -10.92 3.74 47.24
C PRO A 383 -10.45 2.31 46.96
N ASN A 384 -11.05 1.65 45.95
CA ASN A 384 -10.88 0.23 45.69
C ASN A 384 -10.38 -0.14 44.27
N ALA A 385 -10.18 0.83 43.38
CA ALA A 385 -9.73 0.57 42.01
C ALA A 385 -9.18 1.83 41.36
N VAL A 386 -8.48 1.66 40.24
CA VAL A 386 -8.11 2.78 39.38
C VAL A 386 -9.01 2.80 38.16
N MET A 387 -9.65 3.95 37.93
CA MET A 387 -10.33 4.21 36.67
C MET A 387 -9.38 4.93 35.73
N LEU A 388 -9.31 4.43 34.50
CA LEU A 388 -8.55 5.00 33.42
C LEU A 388 -9.52 5.41 32.31
N SER A 389 -9.60 6.70 32.04
CA SER A 389 -10.24 7.20 30.84
C SER A 389 -9.28 7.04 29.66
N ARG A 390 -9.73 6.42 28.56
CA ARG A 390 -8.90 6.26 27.35
C ARG A 390 -9.72 6.38 26.08
N SER A 391 -9.25 7.24 25.18
CA SER A 391 -9.52 7.08 23.75
C SER A 391 -8.58 5.99 23.21
N ARG A 392 -9.15 4.96 22.57
CA ARG A 392 -8.39 3.84 22.01
C ARG A 392 -8.69 3.70 20.53
N PHE A 393 -7.64 3.49 19.75
CA PHE A 393 -7.75 3.09 18.36
C PHE A 393 -7.24 1.67 18.19
N LEU A 394 -8.10 0.82 17.63
CA LEU A 394 -7.82 -0.61 17.45
C LEU A 394 -7.65 -0.91 15.97
N ALA A 395 -6.64 -1.72 15.67
CA ALA A 395 -6.34 -2.23 14.34
C ALA A 395 -5.85 -3.67 14.43
N GLN A 396 -6.12 -4.46 13.39
CA GLN A 396 -5.50 -5.77 13.22
C GLN A 396 -4.02 -5.58 12.91
N ALA A 397 -3.17 -6.48 13.43
CA ALA A 397 -1.74 -6.47 13.12
C ALA A 397 -1.42 -7.60 12.13
N ASP A 398 -1.48 -7.31 10.84
CA ASP A 398 -1.29 -8.27 9.72
C ASP A 398 0.15 -8.35 9.20
N ARG A 399 1.00 -7.37 9.52
CA ARG A 399 2.45 -7.36 9.26
C ARG A 399 3.29 -7.84 10.44
N SER A 400 4.57 -8.07 10.18
CA SER A 400 5.54 -8.51 11.20
C SER A 400 5.86 -7.39 12.21
N LEU A 401 6.30 -7.76 13.41
CA LEU A 401 6.77 -6.80 14.42
C LEU A 401 7.90 -5.89 13.87
N ARG A 402 8.79 -6.45 13.04
CA ARG A 402 9.87 -5.68 12.38
C ARG A 402 9.32 -4.58 11.49
N PHE A 403 8.31 -4.90 10.67
CA PHE A 403 7.64 -3.90 9.83
C PHE A 403 7.10 -2.75 10.69
N TYR A 404 6.41 -3.04 11.80
CA TYR A 404 5.86 -1.97 12.64
C TYR A 404 6.93 -1.13 13.32
N ARG A 405 8.05 -1.72 13.73
CA ARG A 405 9.19 -0.97 14.27
C ARG A 405 9.73 0.01 13.24
N GLU A 406 9.94 -0.44 12.01
CA GLU A 406 10.46 0.40 10.92
C GLU A 406 9.44 1.47 10.49
N TYR A 407 8.16 1.12 10.44
CA TYR A 407 7.08 2.02 10.01
C TYR A 407 6.77 3.13 11.03
N PHE A 408 6.66 2.76 12.30
CA PHE A 408 6.33 3.72 13.37
C PHE A 408 7.55 4.47 13.88
N ALA A 409 8.76 3.89 13.79
CA ALA A 409 10.02 4.48 14.23
C ALA A 409 9.93 5.06 15.67
N PRO A 410 9.63 4.23 16.69
CA PRO A 410 9.45 4.69 18.05
C PRO A 410 10.76 5.21 18.67
N ALA A 411 10.64 6.16 19.60
CA ALA A 411 11.77 6.67 20.37
C ALA A 411 12.29 5.63 21.38
N THR A 412 11.36 4.91 22.02
CA THR A 412 11.70 3.82 22.96
C THR A 412 10.76 2.62 22.84
N GLU A 413 11.26 1.45 23.24
CA GLU A 413 10.52 0.19 23.23
C GLU A 413 10.52 -0.48 24.60
N VAL A 414 9.36 -1.02 25.00
CA VAL A 414 9.21 -1.81 26.23
C VAL A 414 8.55 -3.14 25.92
N GLN A 415 9.09 -4.23 26.45
CA GLN A 415 8.54 -5.56 26.25
C GLN A 415 8.00 -6.13 27.55
N VAL A 416 6.77 -6.62 27.51
CA VAL A 416 6.15 -7.34 28.63
C VAL A 416 5.64 -8.67 28.10
N GLN A 417 6.11 -9.76 28.70
CA GLN A 417 5.60 -11.10 28.39
C GLN A 417 5.00 -11.71 29.64
N LYS A 418 3.88 -12.39 29.47
CA LYS A 418 3.19 -13.04 30.58
C LYS A 418 2.30 -14.18 30.17
N ASP A 419 2.12 -15.11 31.09
CA ASP A 419 1.13 -16.17 31.01
C ASP A 419 -0.16 -15.68 31.67
N ARG A 420 -1.29 -15.76 30.95
CA ARG A 420 -2.58 -15.27 31.43
C ARG A 420 -3.61 -16.38 31.47
N LYS A 421 -4.11 -16.66 32.68
CA LYS A 421 -5.35 -17.42 32.89
C LYS A 421 -6.49 -16.42 33.08
N ARG A 422 -7.50 -16.44 32.21
CA ARG A 422 -8.59 -15.46 32.20
C ARG A 422 -9.95 -16.13 32.35
N TRP A 423 -10.70 -15.71 33.35
CA TRP A 423 -12.11 -16.02 33.54
C TRP A 423 -12.95 -14.78 33.22
N ARG A 424 -13.92 -14.93 32.33
CA ARG A 424 -15.04 -13.98 32.22
C ARG A 424 -16.14 -14.42 33.15
N ILE A 425 -16.58 -13.51 33.98
CA ILE A 425 -17.58 -13.78 35.00
C ILE A 425 -18.71 -12.77 34.94
N ILE A 426 -19.88 -13.18 35.39
CA ILE A 426 -20.98 -12.27 35.75
C ILE A 426 -21.07 -12.25 37.27
N TYR A 427 -20.90 -11.06 37.86
CA TYR A 427 -21.06 -10.84 39.29
C TYR A 427 -22.04 -9.69 39.51
N LYS A 428 -23.16 -9.97 40.19
CA LYS A 428 -24.26 -9.01 40.40
C LYS A 428 -24.62 -8.27 39.10
N GLU A 429 -24.99 -9.06 38.08
CA GLU A 429 -25.40 -8.57 36.76
C GLU A 429 -24.34 -7.73 36.01
N THR A 430 -23.08 -7.86 36.41
CA THR A 430 -21.98 -7.05 35.86
C THR A 430 -20.85 -7.95 35.37
N ASP A 431 -20.43 -7.72 34.13
CA ASP A 431 -19.33 -8.45 33.51
C ASP A 431 -17.97 -8.01 34.05
N PHE A 432 -17.16 -8.98 34.48
CA PHE A 432 -15.76 -8.80 34.84
C PHE A 432 -14.86 -9.81 34.13
N ALA A 433 -13.61 -9.42 33.95
CA ALA A 433 -12.53 -10.32 33.59
C ALA A 433 -11.57 -10.46 34.76
N ILE A 434 -11.49 -11.66 35.32
CA ILE A 434 -10.52 -12.04 36.34
C ILE A 434 -9.33 -12.66 35.64
N ASN A 435 -8.14 -12.10 35.83
CA ASN A 435 -6.91 -12.60 35.22
C ASN A 435 -5.92 -12.96 36.31
N LEU A 436 -5.41 -14.18 36.28
CA LEU A 436 -4.19 -14.55 37.00
C LEU A 436 -3.04 -14.48 36.00
N ASP A 437 -2.19 -13.48 36.20
CA ASP A 437 -1.06 -13.15 35.33
C ASP A 437 0.25 -13.55 36.00
N THR A 438 1.08 -14.31 35.29
CA THR A 438 2.47 -14.56 35.66
C THR A 438 3.38 -13.83 34.68
N LEU A 439 4.08 -12.81 35.13
CA LEU A 439 5.04 -12.08 34.29
C LEU A 439 6.27 -12.96 34.03
N THR A 440 6.55 -13.24 32.76
CA THR A 440 7.71 -14.06 32.33
C THR A 440 8.85 -13.20 31.80
N LYS A 441 8.55 -11.98 31.34
CA LYS A 441 9.55 -10.97 30.96
C LYS A 441 9.13 -9.60 31.48
N PRO A 442 9.99 -8.90 32.25
CA PRO A 442 11.32 -9.32 32.73
C PRO A 442 11.26 -10.50 33.72
N MET A 443 12.36 -11.26 33.85
CA MET A 443 12.41 -12.52 34.63
C MET A 443 12.14 -12.36 36.15
N ALA A 444 12.14 -11.14 36.69
CA ALA A 444 11.75 -10.83 38.07
C ALA A 444 10.23 -10.69 38.26
N GLY A 445 9.44 -11.20 37.33
CA GLY A 445 8.01 -10.99 37.24
C GLY A 445 7.21 -11.61 38.38
N GLY A 446 6.49 -10.78 39.13
CA GLY A 446 5.53 -11.24 40.15
C GLY A 446 4.29 -11.90 39.55
N HIS A 447 3.56 -12.65 40.38
CA HIS A 447 2.22 -13.13 40.06
C HIS A 447 1.19 -12.08 40.48
N TYR A 448 0.18 -11.84 39.65
CA TYR A 448 -0.81 -10.80 39.90
C TYR A 448 -2.23 -11.30 39.65
N LEU A 449 -3.15 -10.93 40.55
CA LEU A 449 -4.57 -10.93 40.29
C LEU A 449 -4.96 -9.59 39.67
N GLU A 450 -5.48 -9.62 38.44
CA GLU A 450 -5.96 -8.46 37.73
C GLU A 450 -7.46 -8.59 37.44
N ILE A 451 -8.27 -7.71 38.04
CA ILE A 451 -9.71 -7.63 37.79
C ILE A 451 -9.98 -6.44 36.87
N LYS A 452 -10.73 -6.66 35.78
CA LYS A 452 -11.10 -5.62 34.82
C LYS A 452 -12.57 -5.59 34.47
N SER A 453 -13.08 -4.39 34.24
CA SER A 453 -14.33 -4.16 33.53
C SER A 453 -14.24 -2.92 32.64
N ARG A 454 -15.16 -2.81 31.69
CA ARG A 454 -15.26 -1.67 30.76
C ARG A 454 -16.64 -1.06 30.84
N THR A 455 -16.72 0.25 30.61
CA THR A 455 -17.99 0.97 30.55
C THR A 455 -17.87 2.24 29.72
N TRP A 456 -19.00 2.76 29.26
CA TRP A 456 -19.12 4.03 28.53
C TRP A 456 -19.58 5.18 29.45
N SER A 457 -19.93 4.87 30.71
CA SER A 457 -20.44 5.83 31.69
C SER A 457 -19.51 5.94 32.89
N ARG A 458 -19.12 7.18 33.24
CA ARG A 458 -18.32 7.47 34.44
C ARG A 458 -19.03 7.00 35.71
N THR A 459 -20.33 7.22 35.83
CA THR A 459 -21.11 6.78 37.01
C THR A 459 -21.16 5.25 37.15
N ASP A 460 -21.26 4.51 36.04
CA ASP A 460 -21.17 3.04 36.07
C ASP A 460 -19.75 2.56 36.40
N ALA A 461 -18.73 3.37 36.10
CA ALA A 461 -17.35 3.06 36.48
C ALA A 461 -17.15 3.08 38.00
N GLU A 462 -17.76 4.03 38.70
CA GLU A 462 -17.72 4.10 40.17
C GLU A 462 -18.40 2.87 40.80
N ARG A 463 -19.58 2.50 40.28
CA ARG A 463 -20.30 1.29 40.70
C ARG A 463 -19.44 0.04 40.50
N LYS A 464 -18.81 -0.11 39.33
CA LYS A 464 -17.90 -1.21 39.02
C LYS A 464 -16.66 -1.23 39.91
N ALA A 465 -16.09 -0.07 40.25
CA ALA A 465 -14.97 0.03 41.19
C ALA A 465 -15.34 -0.49 42.59
N ASN A 466 -16.56 -0.22 43.07
CA ASN A 466 -17.04 -0.76 44.34
C ASN A 466 -17.21 -2.29 44.29
N LEU A 467 -17.79 -2.81 43.21
CA LEU A 467 -17.93 -4.26 42.99
C LEU A 467 -16.57 -4.99 42.88
N ILE A 468 -15.55 -4.32 42.34
CA ILE A 468 -14.18 -4.85 42.34
C ILE A 468 -13.66 -5.01 43.77
N GLY A 469 -13.93 -4.06 44.66
CA GLY A 469 -13.57 -4.17 46.08
C GLY A 469 -14.23 -5.38 46.76
N GLU A 470 -15.51 -5.63 46.47
CA GLU A 470 -16.21 -6.82 46.96
C GLU A 470 -15.61 -8.12 46.42
N LEU A 471 -15.27 -8.16 45.13
CA LEU A 471 -14.61 -9.31 44.50
C LEU A 471 -13.23 -9.57 45.11
N LEU A 472 -12.43 -8.52 45.37
CA LEU A 472 -11.14 -8.67 46.04
C LEU A 472 -11.29 -9.25 47.46
N ALA A 473 -12.26 -8.77 48.23
CA ALA A 473 -12.54 -9.30 49.56
C ALA A 473 -12.97 -10.77 49.50
N LEU A 474 -13.80 -11.13 48.52
CA LEU A 474 -14.21 -12.51 48.28
C LEU A 474 -13.00 -13.41 47.95
N PHE A 475 -12.09 -12.92 47.11
CA PHE A 475 -10.84 -13.58 46.76
C PHE A 475 -9.79 -13.57 47.89
N GLY A 476 -10.02 -12.87 49.00
CA GLY A 476 -9.11 -12.81 50.14
C GLY A 476 -7.87 -11.96 49.91
N VAL A 477 -7.95 -11.00 48.99
CA VAL A 477 -6.82 -10.20 48.56
C VAL A 477 -6.94 -8.78 49.13
N ASP A 478 -5.89 -8.33 49.84
CA ASP A 478 -5.85 -7.00 50.44
C ASP A 478 -5.58 -5.90 49.41
N ILE A 479 -6.53 -5.00 49.30
CA ILE A 479 -6.52 -3.87 48.39
C ILE A 479 -5.43 -2.85 48.69
N ALA A 480 -4.93 -2.80 49.93
CA ALA A 480 -3.82 -1.94 50.30
C ALA A 480 -2.52 -2.28 49.55
N THR A 481 -2.43 -3.50 49.00
CA THR A 481 -1.30 -3.94 48.18
C THR A 481 -1.52 -3.73 46.67
N ALA A 482 -2.61 -3.05 46.28
CA ALA A 482 -2.93 -2.83 44.88
C ALA A 482 -1.86 -2.00 44.15
N GLU A 483 -1.54 -2.42 42.94
CA GLU A 483 -0.62 -1.76 42.02
C GLU A 483 -1.41 -0.96 40.96
N PRO A 484 -1.45 0.38 41.07
CA PRO A 484 -2.20 1.23 40.15
C PRO A 484 -1.59 1.33 38.75
N LYS A 485 -0.28 1.09 38.58
CA LYS A 485 0.43 1.30 37.30
C LYS A 485 0.18 0.20 36.29
N GLU A 486 0.32 0.46 35.00
CA GLU A 486 0.30 -0.62 34.00
C GLU A 486 1.54 -1.51 34.06
N TYR A 487 1.46 -2.74 33.58
CA TYR A 487 2.63 -3.63 33.51
C TYR A 487 3.83 -3.01 32.79
N ALA A 488 3.61 -2.25 31.72
CA ALA A 488 4.70 -1.56 31.01
C ALA A 488 5.42 -0.52 31.89
N GLU A 489 4.68 0.15 32.78
CA GLU A 489 5.23 1.16 33.70
C GLU A 489 5.96 0.52 34.87
N ILE A 490 5.45 -0.61 35.36
CA ILE A 490 6.15 -1.42 36.38
C ILE A 490 7.52 -1.84 35.84
N VAL A 491 7.57 -2.31 34.59
CA VAL A 491 8.83 -2.72 33.94
C VAL A 491 9.78 -1.56 33.74
N LEU A 492 9.29 -0.39 33.30
CA LEU A 492 10.11 0.81 33.11
C LEU A 492 10.73 1.36 34.39
N GLN A 493 10.13 1.13 35.56
CA GLN A 493 10.67 1.59 36.86
C GLN A 493 11.66 0.60 37.50
N GLN A 494 11.67 -0.65 37.04
CA GLN A 494 12.57 -1.70 37.50
C GLN A 494 13.84 -1.81 36.64
N ALA A 495 13.84 -1.20 35.45
CA ALA A 495 14.98 -1.04 34.56
C ALA A 495 15.76 0.23 34.91
#